data_AF-A0A974Z4A0-F1
#
_entry.id   AF-A0A974Z4A0-F1
#
_cell.length_a   1.000
_cell.length_b   1.000
_cell.length_c   1.000
_cell.angle_alpha   90.00
_cell.angle_beta   90.00
_cell.angle_gamma   90.00
#
_symmetry.space_group_name_H-M   'P 1'
#
loop_
_entity.id
_entity.type
_entity.pdbx_description
1 polymer ?
#
loop_
_entity_poly.entity_id
_entity_poly.type
_entity_poly.pdbx_seq_one_letter_code
_entity_poly.pdbx_strand_id
1 'polypeptide(L)'
;MRVPLTCKRLARYAQVRSSRLDAVTPPEPEHDVVPAARSWARGALHRGLVALPLVAGLVTAGWLVADRDQPAPPAAVAAAAVTGPSVLQVSAPVPAREPGQGASGASGKTPLQQWADLLSGPLDIPAAALLGYADGELALRSEDPGCHLSWVTLAGVGEASSDHGRQGANPLGLSSAMWKKYGSKIPGVDEPALTDAGSASVAAGRALCASGADLSEGAGWWKSIAAYASKDTELFRQRVLGNAQLYATLSLDPAKASSPAVRATRFALGQLGLPYVWGGNGPDAGAAGFDCSGLTKASYDSAGIALPRTADSQFRATPRVAGEPQLGDLVFYGDPATRIHHVGLYLGNGLMINAPTEGQAIQIHTYHSPGDDYAGAGRPA
;
A
#
# COMPACT_ATOMS: atom_id res chain seq x y z
N MET A 1 26.93 -3.14 -47.33
CA MET A 1 27.38 -4.07 -46.27
C MET A 1 26.47 -3.86 -45.07
N ARG A 2 25.68 -4.88 -44.71
CA ARG A 2 24.74 -4.87 -43.57
C ARG A 2 25.38 -5.68 -42.44
N VAL A 3 25.47 -5.10 -41.25
CA VAL A 3 25.81 -5.81 -40.00
C VAL A 3 24.75 -5.43 -38.96
N PRO A 4 24.11 -6.41 -38.29
CA PRO A 4 22.96 -6.17 -37.42
C PRO A 4 23.36 -5.83 -35.98
N LEU A 5 22.54 -4.99 -35.35
CA LEU A 5 22.55 -4.68 -33.91
C LEU A 5 21.94 -5.83 -33.11
N THR A 6 22.68 -6.42 -32.19
CA THR A 6 22.16 -7.38 -31.20
C THR A 6 21.68 -6.63 -29.95
N CYS A 7 20.36 -6.53 -29.83
CA CYS A 7 19.67 -6.08 -28.62
C CYS A 7 19.31 -7.31 -27.77
N LYS A 8 19.96 -7.49 -26.62
CA LYS A 8 19.61 -8.52 -25.61
C LYS A 8 19.38 -7.86 -24.25
N ARG A 9 18.11 -7.65 -23.90
CA ARG A 9 17.45 -7.95 -22.61
C ARG A 9 16.19 -7.10 -22.49
N LEU A 10 15.07 -7.67 -22.92
CA LEU A 10 13.73 -7.25 -22.57
C LEU A 10 13.26 -8.04 -21.33
N ALA A 11 12.50 -7.33 -20.50
CA ALA A 11 11.25 -7.75 -19.89
C ALA A 11 11.18 -9.14 -19.22
N ARG A 12 11.00 -9.13 -17.89
CA ARG A 12 10.21 -10.14 -17.17
C ARG A 12 9.31 -9.44 -16.16
N TYR A 13 8.12 -9.05 -16.60
CA TYR A 13 6.91 -8.93 -15.80
C TYR A 13 5.72 -9.26 -16.72
N ALA A 14 4.68 -9.87 -16.15
CA ALA A 14 3.45 -10.39 -16.76
C ALA A 14 3.50 -11.83 -17.30
N GLN A 15 3.13 -12.79 -16.44
CA GLN A 15 2.10 -13.83 -16.66
C GLN A 15 2.35 -15.04 -15.75
N VAL A 16 1.58 -15.14 -14.66
CA VAL A 16 1.21 -16.44 -14.09
C VAL A 16 -0.30 -16.51 -14.13
N ARG A 17 -0.83 -17.08 -15.21
CA ARG A 17 -2.21 -17.54 -15.30
C ARG A 17 -2.16 -18.98 -15.83
N SER A 18 -2.60 -19.90 -14.97
CA SER A 18 -3.40 -21.08 -15.28
C SER A 18 -3.05 -21.84 -16.57
N SER A 19 -2.38 -22.99 -16.40
CA SER A 19 -2.34 -24.05 -17.41
C SER A 19 -2.97 -25.33 -16.84
N ARG A 20 -4.23 -25.52 -17.23
CA ARG A 20 -4.89 -26.77 -17.67
C ARG A 20 -4.74 -28.03 -16.83
N LEU A 21 -5.88 -28.38 -16.25
CA LEU A 21 -6.42 -29.74 -16.11
C LEU A 21 -6.38 -30.47 -17.46
N ASP A 22 -5.67 -31.59 -17.50
CA ASP A 22 -5.89 -32.62 -18.52
C ASP A 22 -6.93 -33.61 -18.01
N ALA A 23 -7.99 -33.76 -18.81
CA ALA A 23 -9.06 -34.72 -18.62
C ALA A 23 -8.55 -36.13 -18.91
N VAL A 24 -8.63 -37.02 -17.90
CA VAL A 24 -8.58 -38.46 -18.09
C VAL A 24 -9.98 -38.99 -17.79
N THR A 25 -10.68 -39.42 -18.84
CA THR A 25 -11.92 -40.18 -18.78
C THR A 25 -11.63 -41.65 -18.46
N PRO A 26 -12.29 -42.25 -17.45
CA PRO A 26 -12.48 -43.69 -17.38
C PRO A 26 -13.89 -44.08 -17.86
N PRO A 27 -14.08 -45.33 -18.35
CA PRO A 27 -15.37 -45.83 -18.81
C PRO A 27 -16.20 -46.45 -17.66
N GLU A 28 -17.51 -46.42 -17.81
CA GLU A 28 -18.53 -47.28 -17.17
C GLU A 28 -19.44 -47.82 -18.29
N PRO A 29 -20.31 -48.84 -18.10
CA PRO A 29 -20.65 -49.56 -16.86
C PRO A 29 -20.73 -51.10 -17.02
N GLU A 30 -20.82 -51.84 -15.90
CA GLU A 30 -21.54 -53.11 -15.90
C GLU A 30 -22.21 -53.36 -14.53
N HIS A 31 -23.44 -53.87 -14.59
CA HIS A 31 -24.37 -54.10 -13.49
C HIS A 31 -23.95 -55.29 -12.61
N ASP A 32 -24.23 -55.25 -11.30
CA ASP A 32 -25.12 -56.25 -10.65
C ASP A 32 -25.29 -56.07 -9.11
N VAL A 33 -26.57 -55.98 -8.73
CA VAL A 33 -27.31 -56.65 -7.65
C VAL A 33 -26.71 -56.78 -6.22
N VAL A 34 -27.38 -56.09 -5.28
CA VAL A 34 -27.43 -56.19 -3.79
C VAL A 34 -27.98 -57.59 -3.35
N PRO A 35 -27.56 -58.26 -2.23
CA PRO A 35 -28.03 -57.82 -0.89
C PRO A 35 -27.30 -58.17 0.43
N ALA A 36 -27.71 -57.38 1.43
CA ALA A 36 -27.98 -57.69 2.85
C ALA A 36 -26.86 -57.82 3.91
N ALA A 37 -26.86 -56.81 4.80
CA ALA A 37 -26.89 -56.83 6.27
C ALA A 37 -26.23 -57.98 7.07
N ARG A 38 -25.43 -57.59 8.09
CA ARG A 38 -25.67 -57.95 9.51
C ARG A 38 -24.70 -57.25 10.49
N SER A 39 -25.30 -56.63 11.50
CA SER A 39 -24.71 -56.05 12.71
C SER A 39 -24.36 -57.13 13.75
N TRP A 40 -23.19 -57.08 14.39
CA TRP A 40 -23.00 -57.68 15.72
C TRP A 40 -22.12 -56.78 16.60
N ALA A 41 -22.61 -56.58 17.82
CA ALA A 41 -22.06 -55.72 18.85
C ALA A 41 -21.45 -56.54 19.99
N ARG A 42 -20.76 -55.83 20.88
CA ARG A 42 -20.48 -56.11 22.30
C ARG A 42 -19.22 -56.93 22.62
N GLY A 43 -18.50 -56.44 23.63
CA GLY A 43 -17.53 -57.21 24.40
C GLY A 43 -16.56 -56.33 25.17
N ALA A 44 -16.99 -55.82 26.32
CA ALA A 44 -16.20 -54.99 27.23
C ALA A 44 -15.36 -55.85 28.20
N LEU A 45 -14.43 -55.16 28.89
CA LEU A 45 -13.84 -55.46 30.20
C LEU A 45 -12.70 -56.50 30.25
N HIS A 46 -11.49 -56.09 30.63
CA HIS A 46 -11.11 -56.02 32.04
C HIS A 46 -9.76 -55.34 32.30
N ARG A 47 -9.65 -54.89 33.55
CA ARG A 47 -8.58 -54.10 34.17
C ARG A 47 -7.34 -54.95 34.46
N GLY A 48 -6.17 -54.33 34.37
CA GLY A 48 -4.93 -54.84 34.96
C GLY A 48 -3.89 -53.72 35.03
N LEU A 49 -3.69 -53.17 36.22
CA LEU A 49 -2.76 -52.08 36.54
C LEU A 49 -1.39 -52.67 36.97
N VAL A 50 -0.33 -51.97 36.55
CA VAL A 50 1.02 -51.87 37.15
C VAL A 50 1.98 -53.06 37.07
N ALA A 51 3.08 -52.87 36.32
CA ALA A 51 4.45 -52.90 36.87
C ALA A 51 5.45 -52.39 35.81
N LEU A 52 6.13 -51.27 36.11
CA LEU A 52 7.39 -50.87 35.47
C LEU A 52 8.55 -51.51 36.25
N PRO A 53 9.60 -51.94 35.55
CA PRO A 53 10.95 -51.59 36.00
C PRO A 53 11.79 -50.97 34.88
N LEU A 54 12.50 -49.91 35.27
CA LEU A 54 13.62 -49.29 34.56
C LEU A 54 14.73 -50.31 34.31
N VAL A 55 15.22 -50.40 33.07
CA VAL A 55 16.61 -50.79 32.78
C VAL A 55 17.17 -49.84 31.72
N ALA A 56 18.18 -49.09 32.13
CA ALA A 56 19.04 -48.27 31.29
C ALA A 56 19.95 -49.18 30.45
N GLY A 57 20.10 -48.85 29.17
CA GLY A 57 21.00 -49.55 28.24
C GLY A 57 21.48 -48.59 27.15
N LEU A 58 22.77 -48.26 27.23
CA LEU A 58 23.58 -47.52 26.28
C LEU A 58 23.21 -47.77 24.81
N VAL A 59 22.96 -46.69 24.05
CA VAL A 59 23.19 -46.68 22.61
C VAL A 59 24.30 -45.66 22.33
N THR A 60 25.37 -46.21 21.79
CA THR A 60 26.61 -45.59 21.39
C THR A 60 26.46 -44.66 20.20
N ALA A 61 27.34 -43.66 20.20
CA ALA A 61 27.74 -42.75 19.13
C ALA A 61 27.40 -43.15 17.68
N GLY A 62 26.83 -42.20 16.95
CA GLY A 62 26.79 -42.19 15.49
C GLY A 62 26.16 -40.90 14.97
N TRP A 63 26.95 -40.13 14.20
CA TRP A 63 26.59 -38.92 13.44
C TRP A 63 26.71 -37.57 14.16
N LEU A 64 27.97 -37.17 14.34
CA LEU A 64 28.42 -35.78 14.29
C LEU A 64 28.96 -35.51 12.87
N VAL A 65 28.11 -34.99 11.98
CA VAL A 65 28.53 -34.07 10.92
C VAL A 65 27.44 -33.00 10.86
N ALA A 66 27.51 -32.06 11.80
CA ALA A 66 26.80 -30.79 11.66
C ALA A 66 27.58 -29.99 10.61
N ASP A 67 26.95 -29.80 9.45
CA ASP A 67 27.39 -28.85 8.42
C ASP A 67 27.44 -27.46 9.07
N ARG A 68 28.66 -26.97 9.34
CA ARG A 68 28.92 -25.75 10.12
C ARG A 68 29.17 -24.51 9.26
N ASP A 69 28.79 -24.54 7.98
CA ASP A 69 29.05 -23.44 7.04
C ASP A 69 27.77 -22.81 6.42
N GLN A 70 26.59 -23.03 6.99
CA GLN A 70 25.43 -22.19 6.64
C GLN A 70 25.42 -20.92 7.52
N PRO A 71 25.56 -19.71 6.95
CA PRO A 71 25.32 -18.49 7.70
C PRO A 71 23.88 -18.54 8.21
N ALA A 72 23.70 -18.25 9.50
CA ALA A 72 22.38 -18.12 10.09
C ALA A 72 21.56 -17.14 9.24
N PRO A 73 20.26 -17.42 8.98
CA PRO A 73 19.38 -16.43 8.37
C PRO A 73 19.47 -15.15 9.21
N PRO A 74 19.54 -13.96 8.58
CA PRO A 74 19.62 -12.72 9.35
C PRO A 74 18.47 -12.70 10.35
N ALA A 75 18.81 -12.45 11.61
CA ALA A 75 17.82 -12.27 12.66
C ALA A 75 16.75 -11.30 12.14
N ALA A 76 15.47 -11.66 12.33
CA ALA A 76 14.36 -10.80 11.95
C ALA A 76 14.63 -9.40 12.52
N VAL A 77 14.92 -8.45 11.63
CA VAL A 77 15.17 -7.07 12.03
C VAL A 77 13.88 -6.62 12.71
N ALA A 78 13.97 -6.25 13.99
CA ALA A 78 12.83 -5.69 14.71
C ALA A 78 12.27 -4.56 13.85
N ALA A 79 10.95 -4.58 13.60
CA ALA A 79 10.31 -3.58 12.76
C ALA A 79 10.65 -2.19 13.31
N ALA A 80 11.34 -1.38 12.50
CA ALA A 80 11.62 0.00 12.86
C ALA A 80 10.29 0.72 13.03
N ALA A 81 10.14 1.45 14.12
CA ALA A 81 8.91 2.16 14.39
C ALA A 81 8.88 3.45 13.55
N VAL A 82 7.72 3.74 12.96
CA VAL A 82 7.40 5.08 12.47
C VAL A 82 7.31 5.97 13.71
N THR A 83 8.35 6.77 13.95
CA THR A 83 8.52 7.56 15.18
C THR A 83 8.86 9.01 14.83
N GLY A 84 8.26 9.94 15.59
CA GLY A 84 8.44 11.38 15.48
C GLY A 84 7.17 12.13 15.87
N PRO A 85 7.26 13.40 16.33
CA PRO A 85 6.08 14.24 16.41
C PRO A 85 5.47 14.33 15.01
N SER A 86 4.21 13.93 14.86
CA SER A 86 3.56 13.92 13.55
C SER A 86 3.30 15.37 13.15
N VAL A 87 4.28 16.01 12.50
CA VAL A 87 4.16 17.32 11.82
C VAL A 87 3.04 17.28 10.75
N LEU A 88 2.55 16.07 10.46
CA LEU A 88 1.40 15.75 9.63
C LEU A 88 0.04 16.07 10.27
N GLN A 89 -0.05 16.35 11.58
CA GLN A 89 -1.33 16.70 12.23
C GLN A 89 -1.99 17.96 11.67
N VAL A 90 -1.26 18.76 10.87
CA VAL A 90 -1.76 19.97 10.22
C VAL A 90 -2.20 19.70 8.77
N SER A 91 -2.01 18.49 8.24
CA SER A 91 -2.24 18.17 6.83
C SER A 91 -3.42 17.24 6.63
N ALA A 92 -4.39 17.69 5.83
CA ALA A 92 -5.35 16.83 5.13
C ALA A 92 -4.94 16.74 3.64
N PRO A 93 -5.40 15.72 2.90
CA PRO A 93 -5.19 15.67 1.46
C PRO A 93 -5.69 16.96 0.77
N VAL A 94 -4.96 17.43 -0.23
CA VAL A 94 -5.38 18.61 -1.02
C VAL A 94 -6.69 18.35 -1.78
N PRO A 95 -7.41 19.40 -2.20
CA PRO A 95 -8.58 19.26 -3.05
C PRO A 95 -8.31 18.42 -4.30
N ALA A 96 -9.26 17.55 -4.62
CA ALA A 96 -9.22 16.67 -5.78
C ALA A 96 -10.25 17.10 -6.83
N ARG A 97 -10.19 16.50 -8.02
CA ARG A 97 -11.26 16.64 -9.00
C ARG A 97 -12.55 16.04 -8.43
N GLU A 98 -13.57 16.87 -8.35
CA GLU A 98 -14.91 16.50 -7.91
C GLU A 98 -15.50 15.33 -8.73
N PRO A 99 -16.19 14.37 -8.08
CA PRO A 99 -16.97 13.37 -8.79
C PRO A 99 -17.97 14.00 -9.76
N GLY A 100 -18.07 13.45 -10.97
CA GLY A 100 -19.01 13.95 -11.98
C GLY A 100 -20.47 13.76 -11.53
N GLN A 101 -21.24 14.84 -11.44
CA GLN A 101 -22.65 14.82 -11.05
C GLN A 101 -23.57 15.23 -12.23
N GLY A 102 -24.83 14.78 -12.22
CA GLY A 102 -25.84 15.14 -13.21
C GLY A 102 -26.39 13.96 -14.03
N ALA A 103 -27.23 14.27 -15.03
CA ALA A 103 -27.87 13.28 -15.90
C ALA A 103 -26.95 12.78 -17.02
N SER A 104 -27.14 11.54 -17.48
CA SER A 104 -26.41 10.98 -18.62
C SER A 104 -26.65 11.78 -19.90
N GLY A 105 -25.57 12.09 -20.61
CA GLY A 105 -25.62 12.72 -21.93
C GLY A 105 -25.82 11.69 -23.06
N ALA A 106 -25.62 12.14 -24.30
CA ALA A 106 -25.83 11.33 -25.51
C ALA A 106 -24.97 10.04 -25.61
N SER A 107 -23.93 9.89 -24.77
CA SER A 107 -23.08 8.70 -24.70
C SER A 107 -23.73 7.51 -23.99
N GLY A 108 -24.87 7.71 -23.31
CA GLY A 108 -25.53 6.69 -22.48
C GLY A 108 -24.84 6.42 -21.13
N LYS A 109 -23.62 6.93 -20.91
CA LYS A 109 -22.89 6.85 -19.64
C LYS A 109 -23.24 8.02 -18.71
N THR A 110 -23.36 7.75 -17.42
CA THR A 110 -23.54 8.81 -16.41
C THR A 110 -22.29 9.70 -16.34
N PRO A 111 -22.41 10.97 -15.94
CA PRO A 111 -21.24 11.82 -15.70
C PRO A 111 -20.23 11.19 -14.72
N LEU A 112 -20.73 10.44 -13.73
CA LEU A 112 -19.90 9.73 -12.77
C LEU A 112 -19.09 8.58 -13.40
N GLN A 113 -19.71 7.82 -14.31
CA GLN A 113 -19.00 6.79 -15.10
C GLN A 113 -17.93 7.39 -15.99
N GLN A 114 -18.23 8.51 -16.66
CA GLN A 114 -17.23 9.20 -17.48
C GLN A 114 -16.06 9.75 -16.66
N TRP A 115 -16.34 10.25 -15.45
CA TRP A 115 -15.33 10.66 -14.48
C TRP A 115 -14.44 9.49 -14.06
N ALA A 116 -15.02 8.34 -13.72
CA ALA A 116 -14.26 7.16 -13.32
C ALA A 116 -13.42 6.59 -14.48
N ASP A 117 -13.98 6.53 -15.70
CA ASP A 117 -13.28 6.08 -16.90
C ASP A 117 -12.04 6.96 -17.19
N LEU A 118 -12.16 8.27 -17.00
CA LEU A 118 -11.06 9.21 -17.19
C LEU A 118 -9.92 9.00 -16.18
N LEU A 119 -10.25 8.65 -14.95
CA LEU A 119 -9.29 8.60 -13.85
C LEU A 119 -8.72 7.20 -13.57
N SER A 120 -9.44 6.13 -13.91
CA SER A 120 -9.07 4.76 -13.55
C SER A 120 -7.65 4.39 -14.01
N GLY A 121 -7.31 4.66 -15.28
CA GLY A 121 -5.97 4.40 -15.82
C GLY A 121 -4.89 5.26 -15.17
N PRO A 122 -4.99 6.61 -15.22
CA PRO A 122 -4.02 7.52 -14.62
C PRO A 122 -3.76 7.28 -13.11
N LEU A 123 -4.80 6.95 -12.35
CA LEU A 123 -4.69 6.70 -10.91
C LEU A 123 -4.26 5.27 -10.59
N ASP A 124 -4.29 4.35 -11.55
CA ASP A 124 -4.17 2.91 -11.31
C ASP A 124 -5.14 2.44 -10.20
N ILE A 125 -6.39 2.90 -10.29
CA ILE A 125 -7.48 2.47 -9.41
C ILE A 125 -8.52 1.78 -10.29
N PRO A 126 -8.98 0.56 -9.93
CA PRO A 126 -10.07 -0.09 -10.66
C PRO A 126 -11.30 0.83 -10.77
N ALA A 127 -11.89 0.95 -11.96
CA ALA A 127 -13.02 1.86 -12.19
C ALA A 127 -14.20 1.61 -11.22
N ALA A 128 -14.46 0.35 -10.87
CA ALA A 128 -15.48 -0.01 -9.88
C ALA A 128 -15.16 0.52 -8.47
N ALA A 129 -13.88 0.52 -8.07
CA ALA A 129 -13.45 1.09 -6.80
C ALA A 129 -13.58 2.63 -6.82
N LEU A 130 -13.19 3.29 -7.93
CA LEU A 130 -13.38 4.74 -8.09
C LEU A 130 -14.85 5.16 -8.00
N LEU A 131 -15.73 4.45 -8.71
CA LEU A 131 -17.17 4.66 -8.60
C LEU A 131 -17.64 4.52 -7.15
N GLY A 132 -17.20 3.46 -6.47
CA GLY A 132 -17.53 3.25 -5.06
C GLY A 132 -17.05 4.38 -4.14
N TYR A 133 -15.80 4.85 -4.31
CA TYR A 133 -15.28 5.96 -3.50
C TYR A 133 -16.06 7.26 -3.73
N ALA A 134 -16.46 7.52 -4.96
CA ALA A 134 -17.31 8.66 -5.27
C ALA A 134 -18.72 8.51 -4.69
N ASP A 135 -19.34 7.33 -4.78
CA ASP A 135 -20.64 7.06 -4.16
C ASP A 135 -20.57 7.26 -2.64
N GLY A 136 -19.50 6.79 -2.00
CA GLY A 136 -19.24 7.01 -0.58
C GLY A 136 -19.17 8.48 -0.21
N GLU A 137 -18.37 9.27 -0.93
CA GLU A 137 -18.30 10.72 -0.71
C GLU A 137 -19.66 11.41 -0.94
N LEU A 138 -20.34 11.13 -2.05
CA LEU A 138 -21.61 11.76 -2.39
C LEU A 138 -22.71 11.43 -1.37
N ALA A 139 -22.74 10.18 -0.87
CA ALA A 139 -23.63 9.78 0.20
C ALA A 139 -23.33 10.57 1.49
N LEU A 140 -22.06 10.65 1.90
CA LEU A 140 -21.68 11.33 3.13
C LEU A 140 -21.86 12.85 3.07
N ARG A 141 -21.73 13.47 1.89
CA ARG A 141 -22.10 14.88 1.71
C ARG A 141 -23.58 15.15 2.01
N SER A 142 -24.45 14.18 1.75
CA SER A 142 -25.88 14.28 2.06
C SER A 142 -26.20 13.89 3.50
N GLU A 143 -25.54 12.85 4.03
CA GLU A 143 -25.82 12.31 5.37
C GLU A 143 -25.18 13.14 6.50
N ASP A 144 -23.96 13.64 6.27
CA ASP A 144 -23.16 14.39 7.23
C ASP A 144 -22.29 15.45 6.50
N PRO A 145 -22.90 16.55 6.05
CA PRO A 145 -22.19 17.59 5.29
C PRO A 145 -21.02 18.24 6.06
N GLY A 146 -21.06 18.23 7.40
CA GLY A 146 -19.99 18.80 8.24
C GLY A 146 -18.74 17.92 8.32
N CYS A 147 -18.83 16.66 7.91
CA CYS A 147 -17.68 15.75 7.88
C CYS A 147 -16.67 16.11 6.77
N HIS A 148 -17.11 16.72 5.66
CA HIS A 148 -16.27 17.04 4.49
C HIS A 148 -15.36 15.88 4.00
N LEU A 149 -15.86 14.65 4.06
CA LEU A 149 -15.15 13.48 3.55
C LEU A 149 -14.90 13.62 2.04
N SER A 150 -13.65 13.39 1.60
CA SER A 150 -13.28 13.34 0.19
C SER A 150 -13.06 11.92 -0.33
N TRP A 151 -13.39 11.65 -1.61
CA TRP A 151 -13.16 10.36 -2.26
C TRP A 151 -11.69 9.95 -2.25
N VAL A 152 -10.74 10.90 -2.27
CA VAL A 152 -9.30 10.58 -2.19
C VAL A 152 -8.90 10.02 -0.83
N THR A 153 -9.61 10.40 0.25
CA THR A 153 -9.42 9.80 1.57
C THR A 153 -9.88 8.35 1.55
N LEU A 154 -11.05 8.06 0.98
CA LEU A 154 -11.54 6.69 0.80
C LEU A 154 -10.61 5.86 -0.10
N ALA A 155 -10.11 6.45 -1.20
CA ALA A 155 -9.15 5.81 -2.07
C ALA A 155 -7.83 5.50 -1.35
N GLY A 156 -7.30 6.44 -0.56
CA GLY A 156 -6.11 6.22 0.26
C GLY A 156 -6.31 5.10 1.29
N VAL A 157 -7.49 5.02 1.91
CA VAL A 157 -7.86 3.90 2.81
C VAL A 157 -7.89 2.59 2.05
N GLY A 158 -8.47 2.56 0.86
CA GLY A 158 -8.59 1.36 0.05
C GLY A 158 -7.24 0.83 -0.45
N GLU A 159 -6.35 1.73 -0.86
CA GLU A 159 -4.96 1.43 -1.21
C GLU A 159 -4.22 0.84 0.00
N ALA A 160 -4.20 1.57 1.12
CA ALA A 160 -3.47 1.17 2.32
C ALA A 160 -3.98 -0.13 2.96
N SER A 161 -5.26 -0.45 2.76
CA SER A 161 -5.89 -1.63 3.37
C SER A 161 -5.85 -2.87 2.48
N SER A 162 -5.98 -2.71 1.17
CA SER A 162 -6.34 -3.83 0.30
C SER A 162 -5.91 -3.69 -1.16
N ASP A 163 -5.11 -2.68 -1.52
CA ASP A 163 -4.83 -2.37 -2.94
C ASP A 163 -6.15 -2.27 -3.72
N HIS A 164 -7.05 -1.41 -3.23
CA HIS A 164 -8.37 -1.16 -3.82
C HIS A 164 -9.25 -2.41 -4.01
N GLY A 165 -9.11 -3.41 -3.15
CA GLY A 165 -9.85 -4.67 -3.22
C GLY A 165 -9.37 -5.61 -4.34
N ARG A 166 -8.21 -5.35 -4.95
CA ARG A 166 -7.59 -6.28 -5.87
C ARG A 166 -7.40 -7.63 -5.16
N GLN A 167 -7.71 -8.72 -5.86
CA GLN A 167 -7.82 -10.09 -5.31
C GLN A 167 -9.10 -10.41 -4.52
N GLY A 168 -10.16 -9.62 -4.64
CA GLY A 168 -11.47 -9.94 -4.03
C GLY A 168 -11.51 -9.69 -2.52
N ALA A 169 -10.55 -8.92 -2.00
CA ALA A 169 -10.55 -8.45 -0.63
C ALA A 169 -11.66 -7.39 -0.42
N ASN A 170 -12.06 -7.21 0.83
CA ASN A 170 -12.84 -6.05 1.25
C ASN A 170 -12.11 -4.75 0.84
N PRO A 171 -12.68 -3.93 -0.06
CA PRO A 171 -11.95 -2.82 -0.68
C PRO A 171 -11.48 -1.72 0.29
N LEU A 172 -12.04 -1.63 1.48
CA LEU A 172 -11.75 -0.59 2.48
C LEU A 172 -11.21 -1.18 3.80
N GLY A 173 -10.96 -2.49 3.88
CA GLY A 173 -10.42 -3.13 5.09
C GLY A 173 -11.33 -3.06 6.33
N LEU A 174 -12.62 -2.76 6.15
CA LEU A 174 -13.60 -2.74 7.24
C LEU A 174 -13.64 -4.05 8.04
N SER A 175 -13.60 -3.97 9.38
CA SER A 175 -13.88 -5.12 10.23
C SER A 175 -15.35 -5.51 10.18
N SER A 176 -15.67 -6.76 10.50
CA SER A 176 -17.07 -7.23 10.59
C SER A 176 -17.90 -6.40 11.57
N ALA A 177 -17.28 -5.88 12.64
CA ALA A 177 -17.95 -5.01 13.60
C ALA A 177 -18.28 -3.63 13.00
N MET A 178 -17.34 -3.02 12.26
CA MET A 178 -17.58 -1.77 11.54
C MET A 178 -18.65 -1.96 10.47
N TRP A 179 -18.57 -3.04 9.68
CA TRP A 179 -19.58 -3.37 8.68
C TRP A 179 -20.98 -3.51 9.29
N LYS A 180 -21.11 -4.27 10.38
CA LYS A 180 -22.39 -4.43 11.09
C LYS A 180 -22.97 -3.09 11.53
N LYS A 181 -22.12 -2.18 12.02
CA LYS A 181 -22.53 -0.87 12.55
C LYS A 181 -22.88 0.13 11.45
N TYR A 182 -22.11 0.18 10.37
CA TYR A 182 -22.17 1.29 9.41
C TYR A 182 -22.65 0.89 8.00
N GLY A 183 -22.52 -0.37 7.60
CA GLY A 183 -22.77 -0.83 6.23
C GLY A 183 -24.04 -1.66 6.03
N SER A 184 -24.71 -2.08 7.09
CA SER A 184 -25.86 -3.00 7.01
C SER A 184 -27.15 -2.38 6.45
N LYS A 185 -27.21 -1.04 6.32
CA LYS A 185 -28.36 -0.31 5.75
C LYS A 185 -27.88 0.88 4.96
N ILE A 186 -28.01 0.84 3.63
CA ILE A 186 -27.62 1.94 2.75
C ILE A 186 -28.84 2.33 1.92
N PRO A 187 -29.32 3.60 2.03
CA PRO A 187 -30.46 4.05 1.24
C PRO A 187 -30.25 3.82 -0.26
N GLY A 188 -31.23 3.22 -0.93
CA GLY A 188 -31.17 2.95 -2.37
C GLY A 188 -30.36 1.70 -2.77
N VAL A 189 -29.86 0.91 -1.81
CA VAL A 189 -29.16 -0.36 -2.07
C VAL A 189 -29.91 -1.48 -1.36
N ASP A 190 -30.54 -2.37 -2.14
CA ASP A 190 -31.37 -3.45 -1.61
C ASP A 190 -30.56 -4.51 -0.85
N GLU A 191 -29.38 -4.87 -1.37
CA GLU A 191 -28.48 -5.87 -0.79
C GLU A 191 -27.04 -5.32 -0.64
N PRO A 192 -26.76 -4.50 0.39
CA PRO A 192 -25.40 -4.01 0.66
C PRO A 192 -24.43 -5.16 0.93
N ALA A 193 -23.26 -5.14 0.31
CA ALA A 193 -22.23 -6.16 0.48
C ALA A 193 -20.87 -5.57 0.84
N LEU A 194 -20.16 -6.21 1.78
CA LEU A 194 -18.83 -5.75 2.22
C LEU A 194 -17.77 -5.79 1.10
N THR A 195 -17.98 -6.65 0.10
CA THR A 195 -17.11 -6.80 -1.08
C THR A 195 -17.49 -5.84 -2.21
N ASP A 196 -18.66 -5.21 -2.14
CA ASP A 196 -19.07 -4.19 -3.10
C ASP A 196 -18.43 -2.85 -2.74
N ALA A 197 -17.77 -2.21 -3.72
CA ALA A 197 -16.97 -1.02 -3.48
C ALA A 197 -17.84 0.18 -3.04
N GLY A 198 -19.04 0.34 -3.60
CA GLY A 198 -19.95 1.43 -3.21
C GLY A 198 -20.44 1.26 -1.78
N SER A 199 -20.95 0.06 -1.46
CA SER A 199 -21.45 -0.26 -0.12
C SER A 199 -20.34 -0.15 0.94
N ALA A 200 -19.16 -0.69 0.66
CA ALA A 200 -18.00 -0.58 1.53
C ALA A 200 -17.54 0.86 1.72
N SER A 201 -17.60 1.70 0.67
CA SER A 201 -17.20 3.10 0.73
C SER A 201 -18.15 3.93 1.57
N VAL A 202 -19.47 3.74 1.46
CA VAL A 202 -20.46 4.40 2.34
C VAL A 202 -20.23 3.99 3.79
N ALA A 203 -20.05 2.69 4.06
CA ALA A 203 -19.79 2.18 5.40
C ALA A 203 -18.48 2.75 5.99
N ALA A 204 -17.42 2.82 5.19
CA ALA A 204 -16.14 3.41 5.57
C ALA A 204 -16.27 4.91 5.83
N GLY A 205 -16.98 5.64 4.96
CA GLY A 205 -17.25 7.06 5.14
C GLY A 205 -17.97 7.34 6.45
N ARG A 206 -19.04 6.61 6.77
CA ARG A 206 -19.74 6.71 8.06
C ARG A 206 -18.85 6.39 9.26
N ALA A 207 -17.98 5.39 9.14
CA ALA A 207 -17.02 5.06 10.20
C ALA A 207 -16.02 6.20 10.44
N LEU A 208 -15.53 6.82 9.37
CA LEU A 208 -14.61 7.97 9.41
C LEU A 208 -15.28 9.22 9.98
N CYS A 209 -16.52 9.50 9.58
CA CYS A 209 -17.30 10.65 10.06
C CYS A 209 -17.83 10.48 11.49
N ALA A 210 -17.83 9.26 12.04
CA ALA A 210 -18.46 8.96 13.34
C ALA A 210 -17.90 9.74 14.53
N SER A 211 -16.72 10.34 14.41
CA SER A 211 -16.11 11.18 15.46
C SER A 211 -16.67 12.61 15.50
N GLY A 212 -17.45 13.01 14.48
CA GLY A 212 -17.93 14.38 14.28
C GLY A 212 -16.84 15.37 13.89
N ALA A 213 -15.67 14.88 13.48
CA ALA A 213 -14.56 15.72 13.04
C ALA A 213 -14.75 16.17 11.58
N ASP A 214 -14.30 17.39 11.28
CA ASP A 214 -14.14 17.88 9.92
C ASP A 214 -12.88 17.25 9.29
N LEU A 215 -13.05 16.45 8.23
CA LEU A 215 -11.94 15.78 7.53
C LEU A 215 -11.23 16.70 6.52
N SER A 216 -11.70 17.93 6.30
CA SER A 216 -10.94 18.95 5.58
C SER A 216 -9.86 19.59 6.46
N GLU A 217 -9.96 19.45 7.78
CA GLU A 217 -8.96 19.92 8.73
C GLU A 217 -7.96 18.80 9.09
N GLY A 218 -6.66 19.12 9.11
CA GLY A 218 -5.61 18.13 9.38
C GLY A 218 -5.80 17.38 10.70
N ALA A 219 -6.15 18.09 11.79
CA ALA A 219 -6.33 17.47 13.10
C ALA A 219 -7.55 16.53 13.14
N GLY A 220 -8.64 16.95 12.50
CA GLY A 220 -9.86 16.14 12.37
C GLY A 220 -9.62 14.89 11.53
N TRP A 221 -8.97 15.05 10.39
CA TRP A 221 -8.56 13.95 9.52
C TRP A 221 -7.66 12.94 10.25
N TRP A 222 -6.61 13.42 10.94
CA TRP A 222 -5.66 12.56 11.65
C TRP A 222 -6.36 11.70 12.72
N LYS A 223 -7.25 12.33 13.49
CA LYS A 223 -8.06 11.65 14.51
C LYS A 223 -8.97 10.58 13.90
N SER A 224 -9.66 10.90 12.80
CA SER A 224 -10.60 9.98 12.16
C SER A 224 -9.89 8.76 11.55
N ILE A 225 -8.75 8.94 10.87
CA ILE A 225 -7.99 7.81 10.31
C ILE A 225 -7.33 6.97 11.42
N ALA A 226 -6.89 7.59 12.51
CA ALA A 226 -6.39 6.86 13.68
C ALA A 226 -7.45 5.93 14.30
N ALA A 227 -8.70 6.39 14.35
CA ALA A 227 -9.82 5.60 14.89
C ALA A 227 -10.29 4.49 13.94
N TYR A 228 -10.03 4.64 12.64
CA TYR A 228 -10.42 3.67 11.62
C TYR A 228 -9.59 2.39 11.66
N ALA A 229 -8.27 2.51 11.86
CA ALA A 229 -7.35 1.38 11.89
C ALA A 229 -7.17 0.81 13.31
N SER A 230 -7.18 -0.52 13.43
CA SER A 230 -7.01 -1.22 14.71
C SER A 230 -5.55 -1.54 15.07
N LYS A 231 -4.62 -1.45 14.11
CA LYS A 231 -3.18 -1.74 14.27
C LYS A 231 -2.33 -0.71 13.51
N ASP A 232 -1.10 -0.48 13.99
CA ASP A 232 -0.07 0.35 13.35
C ASP A 232 -0.59 1.70 12.82
N THR A 233 -1.32 2.41 13.68
CA THR A 233 -2.17 3.53 13.27
C THR A 233 -1.40 4.68 12.59
N GLU A 234 -0.13 4.91 12.94
CA GLU A 234 0.69 5.95 12.29
C GLU A 234 1.11 5.55 10.88
N LEU A 235 1.62 4.33 10.67
CA LEU A 235 1.98 3.87 9.33
C LEU A 235 0.75 3.82 8.42
N PHE A 236 -0.39 3.36 8.94
CA PHE A 236 -1.65 3.40 8.20
C PHE A 236 -2.03 4.83 7.80
N ARG A 237 -2.02 5.79 8.74
CA ARG A 237 -2.28 7.22 8.46
C ARG A 237 -1.38 7.75 7.34
N GLN A 238 -0.08 7.48 7.40
CA GLN A 238 0.87 7.97 6.41
C GLN A 238 0.65 7.34 5.03
N ARG A 239 0.33 6.04 4.96
CA ARG A 239 -0.03 5.37 3.71
C ARG A 239 -1.29 5.95 3.10
N VAL A 240 -2.31 6.21 3.92
CA VAL A 240 -3.54 6.88 3.46
C VAL A 240 -3.22 8.28 2.95
N LEU A 241 -2.50 9.10 3.73
CA LEU A 241 -2.20 10.50 3.35
C LEU A 241 -1.38 10.58 2.06
N GLY A 242 -0.29 9.81 1.97
CA GLY A 242 0.60 9.83 0.81
C GLY A 242 -0.12 9.44 -0.49
N ASN A 243 -0.94 8.38 -0.44
CA ASN A 243 -1.71 7.94 -1.61
C ASN A 243 -2.87 8.90 -1.92
N ALA A 244 -3.59 9.39 -0.92
CA ALA A 244 -4.64 10.39 -1.12
C ALA A 244 -4.09 11.68 -1.76
N GLN A 245 -2.91 12.13 -1.35
CA GLN A 245 -2.21 13.29 -1.93
C GLN A 245 -1.83 13.04 -3.39
N LEU A 246 -1.30 11.85 -3.70
CA LEU A 246 -0.99 11.45 -5.07
C LEU A 246 -2.25 11.41 -5.93
N TYR A 247 -3.33 10.80 -5.45
CA TYR A 247 -4.60 10.70 -6.16
C TYR A 247 -5.25 12.06 -6.39
N ALA A 248 -5.24 12.95 -5.40
CA ALA A 248 -5.74 14.31 -5.55
C ALA A 248 -4.98 15.04 -6.66
N THR A 249 -3.64 15.01 -6.60
CA THR A 249 -2.76 15.66 -7.58
C THR A 249 -3.02 15.13 -9.01
N LEU A 250 -3.07 13.81 -9.17
CA LEU A 250 -3.28 13.17 -10.47
C LEU A 250 -4.73 13.33 -10.99
N SER A 251 -5.71 13.49 -10.11
CA SER A 251 -7.09 13.73 -10.54
C SER A 251 -7.29 15.08 -11.22
N LEU A 252 -6.48 16.07 -10.84
CA LEU A 252 -6.46 17.41 -11.42
C LEU A 252 -5.66 17.46 -12.73
N ASP A 253 -4.61 16.65 -12.86
CA ASP A 253 -3.80 16.56 -14.08
C ASP A 253 -3.48 15.09 -14.46
N PRO A 254 -4.46 14.34 -14.99
CA PRO A 254 -4.29 12.91 -15.28
C PRO A 254 -3.24 12.62 -16.35
N ALA A 255 -2.93 13.60 -17.21
CA ALA A 255 -1.92 13.46 -18.25
C ALA A 255 -0.51 13.25 -17.68
N LYS A 256 -0.25 13.68 -16.43
CA LYS A 256 1.04 13.50 -15.75
C LYS A 256 1.24 12.11 -15.16
N ALA A 257 0.24 11.23 -15.17
CA ALA A 257 0.33 9.91 -14.53
C ALA A 257 1.50 9.05 -15.06
N SER A 258 1.87 9.21 -16.32
CA SER A 258 3.01 8.51 -16.94
C SER A 258 4.35 9.25 -16.80
N SER A 259 4.41 10.35 -16.03
CA SER A 259 5.66 11.09 -15.82
C SER A 259 6.65 10.28 -14.95
N PRO A 260 7.97 10.49 -15.13
CA PRO A 260 8.97 9.89 -14.27
C PRO A 260 8.76 10.24 -12.78
N ALA A 261 8.38 11.48 -12.48
CA ALA A 261 8.09 11.95 -11.12
C ALA A 261 6.99 11.12 -10.43
N VAL A 262 5.91 10.79 -11.15
CA VAL A 262 4.81 9.98 -10.61
C VAL A 262 5.23 8.53 -10.41
N ARG A 263 5.99 7.95 -11.33
CA ARG A 263 6.54 6.59 -11.15
C ARG A 263 7.46 6.52 -9.93
N ALA A 264 8.36 7.49 -9.77
CA ALA A 264 9.25 7.58 -8.62
C ALA A 264 8.47 7.75 -7.32
N THR A 265 7.42 8.59 -7.32
CA THR A 265 6.56 8.78 -6.15
C THR A 265 5.82 7.50 -5.76
N ARG A 266 5.22 6.78 -6.71
CA ARG A 266 4.55 5.50 -6.45
C ARG A 266 5.50 4.46 -5.87
N PHE A 267 6.71 4.37 -6.42
CA PHE A 267 7.74 3.49 -5.87
C PHE A 267 8.05 3.84 -4.42
N ALA A 268 8.33 5.13 -4.14
CA ALA A 268 8.67 5.60 -2.81
C ALA A 268 7.55 5.33 -1.80
N LEU A 269 6.29 5.65 -2.13
CA LEU A 269 5.13 5.38 -1.28
C LEU A 269 4.97 3.89 -0.96
N GLY A 270 5.28 3.01 -1.92
CA GLY A 270 5.32 1.56 -1.70
C GLY A 270 6.38 1.09 -0.70
N GLN A 271 7.36 1.93 -0.36
CA GLN A 271 8.41 1.61 0.62
C GLN A 271 8.08 2.07 2.06
N LEU A 272 6.94 2.74 2.28
CA LEU A 272 6.55 3.24 3.61
C LEU A 272 6.52 2.11 4.65
N GLY A 273 7.22 2.35 5.76
CA GLY A 273 7.36 1.41 6.87
C GLY A 273 8.58 0.48 6.79
N LEU A 274 9.30 0.42 5.67
CA LEU A 274 10.59 -0.29 5.63
C LEU A 274 11.63 0.44 6.50
N PRO A 275 12.56 -0.28 7.16
CA PRO A 275 13.53 0.33 8.06
C PRO A 275 14.55 1.18 7.32
N TYR A 276 15.07 2.22 7.99
CA TYR A 276 16.30 2.85 7.57
C TYR A 276 17.47 1.87 7.70
N VAL A 277 18.32 1.83 6.67
CA VAL A 277 19.56 1.04 6.68
C VAL A 277 20.67 1.90 6.11
N TRP A 278 21.71 2.23 6.89
CA TRP A 278 22.86 2.99 6.42
C TRP A 278 23.52 2.29 5.22
N GLY A 279 23.67 2.98 4.09
CA GLY A 279 24.18 2.39 2.85
C GLY A 279 23.15 1.53 2.09
N GLY A 280 21.94 1.35 2.62
CA GLY A 280 20.89 0.51 2.07
C GLY A 280 20.34 1.03 0.73
N ASN A 281 20.17 0.11 -0.22
CA ASN A 281 19.58 0.35 -1.55
C ASN A 281 18.26 -0.40 -1.74
N GLY A 282 17.67 -0.89 -0.65
CA GLY A 282 16.40 -1.61 -0.66
C GLY A 282 16.49 -3.14 -0.67
N PRO A 283 15.33 -3.80 -0.49
CA PRO A 283 15.21 -5.26 -0.48
C PRO A 283 15.78 -5.95 -1.72
N ASP A 284 15.54 -5.41 -2.91
CA ASP A 284 16.03 -5.99 -4.17
C ASP A 284 17.56 -5.96 -4.29
N ALA A 285 18.22 -5.10 -3.52
CA ALA A 285 19.67 -5.02 -3.41
C ALA A 285 20.23 -5.80 -2.20
N GLY A 286 19.40 -6.59 -1.52
CA GLY A 286 19.77 -7.41 -0.37
C GLY A 286 19.79 -6.69 0.98
N ALA A 287 19.31 -5.44 1.06
CA ALA A 287 19.20 -4.70 2.31
C ALA A 287 17.75 -4.73 2.84
N ALA A 288 17.54 -4.78 4.16
CA ALA A 288 16.19 -4.77 4.73
C ALA A 288 15.38 -3.49 4.43
N GLY A 289 16.07 -2.41 4.04
CA GLY A 289 15.47 -1.14 3.63
C GLY A 289 16.50 -0.20 3.01
N PHE A 290 16.33 1.10 3.19
CA PHE A 290 17.06 2.13 2.44
C PHE A 290 17.71 3.16 3.38
N ASP A 291 18.78 3.82 2.94
CA ASP A 291 19.10 5.16 3.44
C ASP A 291 18.43 6.23 2.59
N CYS A 292 18.56 7.51 3.00
CA CYS A 292 17.88 8.64 2.37
C CYS A 292 18.10 8.70 0.85
N SER A 293 19.37 8.68 0.45
CA SER A 293 19.78 8.74 -0.96
C SER A 293 19.58 7.43 -1.71
N GLY A 294 19.59 6.29 -1.03
CA GLY A 294 19.25 4.99 -1.60
C GLY A 294 17.77 4.90 -1.99
N LEU A 295 16.87 5.45 -1.15
CA LEU A 295 15.44 5.52 -1.44
C LEU A 295 15.16 6.38 -2.68
N THR A 296 15.70 7.60 -2.74
CA THR A 296 15.48 8.50 -3.88
C THR A 296 16.08 7.93 -5.16
N LYS A 297 17.26 7.31 -5.07
CA LYS A 297 17.90 6.63 -6.19
C LYS A 297 17.02 5.51 -6.73
N ALA A 298 16.58 4.57 -5.88
CA ALA A 298 15.74 3.46 -6.32
C ALA A 298 14.39 3.94 -6.89
N SER A 299 13.82 4.99 -6.31
CA SER A 299 12.60 5.64 -6.80
C SER A 299 12.76 6.12 -8.24
N TYR A 300 13.85 6.84 -8.55
CA TYR A 300 14.09 7.33 -9.90
C TYR A 300 14.62 6.27 -10.87
N ASP A 301 15.34 5.26 -10.39
CA ASP A 301 15.71 4.09 -11.18
C ASP A 301 14.44 3.37 -11.68
N SER A 302 13.39 3.23 -10.85
CA SER A 302 12.08 2.70 -11.28
C SER A 302 11.40 3.54 -12.36
N ALA A 303 11.77 4.82 -12.43
CA ALA A 303 11.27 5.77 -13.41
C ALA A 303 12.15 5.86 -14.68
N GLY A 304 13.29 5.15 -14.71
CA GLY A 304 14.25 5.16 -15.81
C GLY A 304 15.27 6.30 -15.76
N ILE A 305 15.39 7.01 -14.64
CA ILE A 305 16.34 8.12 -14.45
C ILE A 305 17.40 7.69 -13.42
N ALA A 306 18.66 7.64 -13.85
CA ALA A 306 19.75 7.22 -12.98
C ALA A 306 20.19 8.39 -12.09
N LEU A 307 20.06 8.23 -10.77
CA LEU A 307 20.62 9.16 -9.79
C LEU A 307 21.97 8.66 -9.23
N PRO A 308 22.90 9.57 -8.90
CA PRO A 308 24.07 9.27 -8.09
C PRO A 308 23.70 8.70 -6.71
N ARG A 309 24.65 8.01 -6.07
CA ARG A 309 24.36 7.24 -4.86
C ARG A 309 24.13 8.09 -3.60
N THR A 310 24.83 9.21 -3.43
CA THR A 310 24.81 9.98 -2.17
C THR A 310 23.95 11.23 -2.30
N ALA A 311 23.37 11.72 -1.20
CA ALA A 311 22.57 12.95 -1.18
C ALA A 311 23.34 14.14 -1.78
N ASP A 312 24.62 14.29 -1.41
CA ASP A 312 25.52 15.32 -1.95
C ASP A 312 25.73 15.22 -3.46
N SER A 313 25.99 14.02 -3.99
CA SER A 313 26.14 13.84 -5.43
C SER A 313 24.83 14.03 -6.19
N GLN A 314 23.69 13.64 -5.61
CA GLN A 314 22.36 13.94 -6.16
C GLN A 314 22.11 15.45 -6.20
N PHE A 315 22.45 16.19 -5.14
CA PHE A 315 22.32 17.64 -5.11
C PHE A 315 23.12 18.31 -6.22
N ARG A 316 24.41 17.93 -6.37
CA ARG A 316 25.28 18.52 -7.40
C ARG A 316 24.88 18.14 -8.82
N ALA A 317 24.32 16.96 -9.03
CA ALA A 317 23.93 16.48 -10.36
C ALA A 317 22.54 16.97 -10.82
N THR A 318 21.64 17.29 -9.88
CA THR A 318 20.24 17.57 -10.21
C THR A 318 20.03 19.06 -10.48
N PRO A 319 19.38 19.45 -11.60
CA PRO A 319 18.97 20.83 -11.87
C PRO A 319 18.18 21.46 -10.72
N ARG A 320 18.53 22.68 -10.33
CA ARG A 320 17.90 23.38 -9.19
C ARG A 320 16.51 23.90 -9.53
N VAL A 321 15.62 23.88 -8.55
CA VAL A 321 14.28 24.46 -8.63
C VAL A 321 14.30 25.84 -7.95
N ALA A 322 13.87 26.89 -8.66
CA ALA A 322 13.94 28.28 -8.19
C ALA A 322 12.68 28.75 -7.42
N GLY A 323 11.69 27.87 -7.25
CA GLY A 323 10.44 28.16 -6.54
C GLY A 323 9.99 26.97 -5.71
N GLU A 324 8.69 26.90 -5.40
CA GLU A 324 8.14 25.77 -4.66
C GLU A 324 8.41 24.43 -5.38
N PRO A 325 8.87 23.41 -4.65
CA PRO A 325 9.03 22.08 -5.22
C PRO A 325 7.68 21.55 -5.73
N GLN A 326 7.76 20.69 -6.74
CA GLN A 326 6.63 19.98 -7.33
C GLN A 326 6.75 18.49 -7.05
N LEU A 327 5.63 17.77 -7.15
CA LEU A 327 5.59 16.31 -6.96
C LEU A 327 6.76 15.62 -7.67
N GLY A 328 7.53 14.84 -6.92
CA GLY A 328 8.72 14.13 -7.38
C GLY A 328 10.04 14.88 -7.22
N ASP A 329 10.05 16.20 -7.07
CA ASP A 329 11.30 16.94 -6.85
C ASP A 329 12.03 16.43 -5.61
N LEU A 330 13.35 16.42 -5.66
CA LEU A 330 14.19 16.07 -4.53
C LEU A 330 14.39 17.29 -3.64
N VAL A 331 14.19 17.13 -2.34
CA VAL A 331 14.43 18.17 -1.31
C VAL A 331 15.67 17.80 -0.51
N PHE A 332 16.60 18.73 -0.36
CA PHE A 332 17.95 18.47 0.17
C PHE A 332 18.19 19.25 1.47
N TYR A 333 19.01 18.68 2.36
CA TYR A 333 19.36 19.28 3.65
C TYR A 333 20.85 19.21 3.94
N GLY A 334 21.36 20.26 4.57
CA GLY A 334 22.77 20.48 4.87
C GLY A 334 23.25 21.82 4.34
N ASP A 335 24.56 21.94 4.17
CA ASP A 335 25.20 23.15 3.68
C ASP A 335 25.68 22.95 2.23
N PRO A 336 25.10 23.67 1.25
CA PRO A 336 25.53 23.60 -0.15
C PRO A 336 27.02 23.87 -0.39
N ALA A 337 27.68 24.65 0.47
CA ALA A 337 29.08 24.98 0.35
C ALA A 337 30.00 23.84 0.81
N THR A 338 29.53 23.01 1.73
CA THR A 338 30.35 21.95 2.35
C THR A 338 29.81 20.56 2.04
N ARG A 339 28.64 20.21 2.57
CA ARG A 339 28.05 18.88 2.42
C ARG A 339 26.53 18.90 2.57
N ILE A 340 25.86 18.28 1.61
CA ILE A 340 24.47 17.82 1.78
C ILE A 340 24.48 16.44 2.44
N HIS A 341 23.76 16.31 3.56
CA HIS A 341 23.74 15.08 4.34
C HIS A 341 22.43 14.29 4.22
N HIS A 342 21.34 14.94 3.80
CA HIS A 342 20.04 14.29 3.67
C HIS A 342 19.31 14.67 2.38
N VAL A 343 18.43 13.77 1.92
CA VAL A 343 17.54 13.99 0.78
C VAL A 343 16.20 13.29 0.99
N GLY A 344 15.12 13.93 0.57
CA GLY A 344 13.78 13.37 0.48
C GLY A 344 13.16 13.57 -0.90
N LEU A 345 12.02 12.93 -1.15
CA LEU A 345 11.22 13.10 -2.36
C LEU A 345 9.93 13.85 -2.02
N TYR A 346 9.70 14.98 -2.68
CA TYR A 346 8.57 15.85 -2.41
C TYR A 346 7.25 15.28 -2.94
N LEU A 347 6.20 15.32 -2.12
CA LEU A 347 4.88 14.75 -2.39
C LEU A 347 3.83 15.81 -2.76
N GLY A 348 4.18 17.10 -2.76
CA GLY A 348 3.19 18.17 -2.74
C GLY A 348 2.72 18.50 -1.32
N ASN A 349 1.93 19.57 -1.19
CA ASN A 349 1.29 19.96 0.07
C ASN A 349 2.27 20.17 1.24
N GLY A 350 3.50 20.59 0.98
CA GLY A 350 4.51 20.75 2.01
C GLY A 350 5.05 19.43 2.59
N LEU A 351 4.81 18.29 1.93
CA LEU A 351 5.18 16.97 2.42
C LEU A 351 6.32 16.36 1.61
N MET A 352 7.13 15.54 2.26
CA MET A 352 8.11 14.66 1.63
C MET A 352 8.02 13.25 2.20
N ILE A 353 8.39 12.28 1.39
CA ILE A 353 8.76 10.94 1.85
C ILE A 353 10.28 10.82 1.95
N ASN A 354 10.78 10.23 3.03
CA ASN A 354 12.21 10.00 3.23
C ASN A 354 12.50 8.71 4.00
N ALA A 355 13.76 8.29 3.96
CA ALA A 355 14.33 7.36 4.93
C ALA A 355 15.16 8.21 5.92
N PRO A 356 14.64 8.55 7.12
CA PRO A 356 15.18 9.67 7.90
C PRO A 356 16.54 9.40 8.53
N THR A 357 16.65 8.37 9.37
CA THR A 357 17.87 8.02 10.11
C THR A 357 17.74 6.63 10.74
N GLU A 358 18.85 6.11 11.28
CA GLU A 358 18.90 4.81 11.95
C GLU A 358 17.85 4.69 13.06
N GLY A 359 17.22 3.51 13.16
CA GLY A 359 16.15 3.24 14.13
C GLY A 359 14.77 3.74 13.72
N GLN A 360 14.65 4.50 12.62
CA GLN A 360 13.36 4.94 12.07
C GLN A 360 13.01 4.19 10.78
N ALA A 361 11.72 4.08 10.50
CA ALA A 361 11.22 3.59 9.22
C ALA A 361 11.10 4.72 8.19
N ILE A 362 11.00 4.35 6.92
CA ILE A 362 10.58 5.25 5.84
C ILE A 362 9.21 5.81 6.18
N GLN A 363 9.11 7.13 6.17
CA GLN A 363 7.93 7.87 6.63
C GLN A 363 7.74 9.18 5.87
N ILE A 364 6.57 9.79 6.06
CA ILE A 364 6.25 11.11 5.52
C ILE A 364 6.49 12.18 6.60
N HIS A 365 7.20 13.25 6.24
CA HIS A 365 7.41 14.43 7.08
C HIS A 365 7.07 15.70 6.31
N THR A 366 6.91 16.82 7.01
CA THR A 366 6.94 18.14 6.37
C THR A 366 8.32 18.36 5.75
N TYR A 367 8.37 18.85 4.52
CA TYR A 367 9.65 19.04 3.82
C TYR A 367 10.44 20.23 4.34
N HIS A 368 9.79 21.24 4.91
CA HIS A 368 10.48 22.41 5.40
C HIS A 368 9.85 22.90 6.69
N SER A 369 10.66 23.20 7.68
CA SER A 369 10.25 23.77 8.95
C SER A 369 11.17 24.93 9.32
N PRO A 370 10.65 25.99 9.98
CA PRO A 370 11.48 27.09 10.44
C PRO A 370 12.66 26.61 11.29
N GLY A 371 13.88 26.95 10.87
CA GLY A 371 15.11 26.59 11.58
C GLY A 371 15.72 25.23 11.20
N ASP A 372 15.16 24.52 10.21
CA ASP A 372 15.87 23.41 9.59
C ASP A 372 17.04 23.90 8.69
N ASP A 373 17.83 22.97 8.18
CA ASP A 373 18.94 23.22 7.26
C ASP A 373 18.56 22.87 5.82
N TYR A 374 17.35 23.21 5.40
CA TYR A 374 16.90 23.03 4.02
C TYR A 374 17.82 23.79 3.04
N ALA A 375 18.40 23.04 2.11
CA ALA A 375 19.40 23.49 1.15
C ALA A 375 18.82 23.80 -0.25
N GLY A 376 17.52 23.58 -0.44
CA GLY A 376 16.81 23.78 -1.70
C GLY A 376 16.34 22.48 -2.36
N ALA A 377 15.61 22.63 -3.47
CA ALA A 377 15.07 21.53 -4.26
C ALA A 377 15.76 21.35 -5.61
N GLY A 378 15.70 20.14 -6.15
CA GLY A 378 16.17 19.82 -7.49
C GLY A 378 15.22 18.88 -8.22
N ARG A 379 15.11 19.04 -9.54
CA ARG A 379 14.23 18.23 -10.40
C ARG A 379 15.05 17.28 -11.27
N PRO A 380 15.01 15.97 -11.02
CA PRO A 380 15.64 14.98 -11.89
C PRO A 380 15.05 15.03 -13.31
N ALA A 381 15.92 14.92 -14.31
CA ALA A 381 15.58 15.06 -15.73
C ALA A 381 16.25 13.97 -16.56
#